data_AF-A0AA88HWY1-F1
#
_entry.id   AF-A0AA88HWY1-F1
#
_cell.length_a   1.000
_cell.length_b   1.000
_cell.length_c   1.000
_cell.angle_alpha   90.00
_cell.angle_beta   90.00
_cell.angle_gamma   90.00
#
_symmetry.space_group_name_H-M   'P 1'
#
loop_
_entity.id
_entity.type
_entity.pdbx_description
1 polymer ?
#
loop_
_entity_poly.entity_id
_entity_poly.type
_entity_poly.pdbx_seq_one_letter_code
_entity_poly.pdbx_strand_id
1 'polypeptide(L)'
;MKMHSVWEAWTIIEDYRKNTKARYAFSIGGDWNTRIGRADTDAASVIGSYTVGNRYVNGVGLLQPARYNNKCATITLFEHNNLLTWHSNNGGTKSQINHSSEQKIEKLLVRCQICHRLSRQRRQIRTNRFDISKLSYPETKAELELKLSYRFEVLKQLSDVDHEWAHIKTATHNIAEEVLGHTNRKKRIWISDHPIELVEKMYPLQGGAKEPLKEARKAIKLSVKQEQEK
;
A
#
# COMPACT_ATOMS: atom_id res chain seq x y z
N MET A 1 -4.79 -11.38 -19.83
CA MET A 1 -5.53 -10.26 -19.23
C MET A 1 -6.03 -9.44 -20.40
N LYS A 2 -7.32 -9.55 -20.75
CA LYS A 2 -7.89 -8.80 -21.88
C LYS A 2 -7.76 -7.32 -21.56
N MET A 3 -7.25 -6.51 -22.49
CA MET A 3 -7.33 -5.06 -22.35
C MET A 3 -8.80 -4.69 -22.32
N HIS A 4 -9.32 -4.49 -21.10
CA HIS A 4 -10.55 -3.76 -20.87
C HIS A 4 -10.40 -2.40 -21.56
N SER A 5 -11.43 -1.99 -22.29
CA SER A 5 -11.36 -0.72 -23.01
C SER A 5 -11.08 0.42 -22.02
N VAL A 6 -10.40 1.49 -22.46
CA VAL A 6 -10.10 2.65 -21.60
C VAL A 6 -11.36 3.19 -20.91
N TRP A 7 -12.52 3.06 -21.56
CA TRP A 7 -13.84 3.40 -21.02
C TRP A 7 -14.27 2.55 -19.83
N GLU A 8 -14.09 1.22 -19.87
CA GLU A 8 -14.42 0.34 -18.74
C GLU A 8 -13.57 0.67 -17.51
N ALA A 9 -12.28 0.96 -17.73
CA ALA A 9 -11.38 1.38 -16.66
C ALA A 9 -11.86 2.69 -16.00
N TRP A 10 -12.32 3.66 -16.80
CA TRP A 10 -12.87 4.91 -16.29
C TRP A 10 -14.13 4.74 -15.44
N THR A 11 -15.03 3.86 -15.84
CA THR A 11 -16.26 3.59 -15.07
C THR A 11 -15.94 3.05 -13.68
N ILE A 12 -15.00 2.10 -13.59
CA ILE A 12 -14.53 1.55 -12.31
C ILE A 12 -13.92 2.66 -11.44
N ILE A 13 -13.08 3.51 -12.04
CA ILE A 13 -12.43 4.63 -11.35
C ILE A 13 -13.44 5.63 -10.77
N GLU A 14 -14.47 5.99 -11.52
CA GLU A 14 -15.47 6.94 -11.04
C GLU A 14 -16.35 6.34 -9.93
N ASP A 15 -16.61 5.03 -9.96
CA ASP A 15 -17.29 4.34 -8.86
C ASP A 15 -16.45 4.36 -7.57
N TYR A 16 -15.15 4.08 -7.67
CA TYR A 16 -14.22 4.22 -6.54
C TYR A 16 -14.16 5.65 -6.00
N ARG A 17 -14.17 6.65 -6.88
CA ARG A 17 -14.17 8.06 -6.49
C ARG A 17 -15.42 8.43 -5.71
N LYS A 18 -16.62 8.02 -6.17
CA LYS A 18 -17.89 8.29 -5.47
C LYS A 18 -17.90 7.74 -4.04
N ASN A 19 -17.23 6.61 -3.84
CA ASN A 19 -17.09 5.97 -2.53
C ASN A 19 -15.94 6.54 -1.67
N THR A 20 -15.16 7.47 -2.20
CA THR A 20 -14.05 8.12 -1.49
C THR A 20 -14.51 9.46 -0.89
N LYS A 21 -14.17 9.71 0.38
CA LYS A 21 -14.55 10.98 1.05
C LYS A 21 -13.92 12.18 0.33
N ALA A 22 -14.70 13.24 0.11
CA ALA A 22 -14.32 14.43 -0.67
C ALA A 22 -13.06 15.19 -0.19
N ARG A 23 -12.59 14.94 1.05
CA ARG A 23 -11.40 15.57 1.63
C ARG A 23 -10.05 15.03 1.15
N TYR A 24 -10.06 13.98 0.33
CA TYR A 24 -8.83 13.34 -0.17
C TYR A 24 -8.55 13.75 -1.61
N ALA A 25 -7.30 14.16 -1.88
CA ALA A 25 -6.81 14.28 -3.24
C ALA A 25 -6.70 12.88 -3.88
N PHE A 26 -7.11 12.76 -5.14
CA PHE A 26 -7.17 11.50 -5.86
C PHE A 26 -6.25 11.53 -7.08
N SER A 27 -5.25 10.65 -7.08
CA SER A 27 -4.32 10.41 -8.18
C SER A 27 -4.51 9.01 -8.73
N ILE A 28 -4.52 8.87 -10.05
CA ILE A 28 -4.62 7.58 -10.73
C ILE A 28 -3.41 7.41 -11.62
N GLY A 29 -2.61 6.36 -11.39
CA GLY A 29 -1.44 6.06 -12.21
C GLY A 29 -1.47 4.63 -12.70
N GLY A 30 -0.91 4.38 -13.89
CA GLY A 30 -0.80 3.04 -14.44
C GLY A 30 -0.28 3.02 -15.87
N ASP A 31 -0.16 1.80 -16.39
CA ASP A 31 0.02 1.56 -17.82
C ASP A 31 -1.35 1.62 -18.50
N TRP A 32 -1.60 2.73 -19.17
CA TRP A 32 -2.84 2.95 -19.92
C TRP A 32 -2.74 2.45 -21.36
N ASN A 33 -1.55 1.97 -21.77
CA ASN A 33 -1.20 1.59 -23.14
C ASN A 33 -1.70 2.61 -24.18
N THR A 34 -1.59 3.89 -23.86
CA THR A 34 -2.29 4.97 -24.58
C THR A 34 -1.31 6.07 -24.99
N ARG A 35 -1.41 6.55 -26.24
CA ARG A 35 -0.64 7.72 -26.69
C ARG A 35 -1.54 8.96 -26.74
N ILE A 36 -1.27 9.89 -25.83
CA ILE A 36 -2.02 11.14 -25.65
C ILE A 36 -1.61 12.21 -26.69
N GLY A 37 -0.34 12.18 -27.13
CA GLY A 37 0.21 13.10 -28.13
C GLY A 37 0.38 14.55 -27.64
N ARG A 38 0.78 15.44 -28.55
CA ARG A 38 0.88 16.90 -28.29
C ARG A 38 -0.47 17.53 -27.97
N ALA A 39 -0.42 18.57 -27.14
CA ALA A 39 -1.59 19.39 -26.86
C ALA A 39 -1.99 20.13 -28.14
N ASP A 40 -3.23 19.90 -28.58
CA ASP A 40 -3.97 20.77 -29.48
C ASP A 40 -4.76 21.79 -28.65
N THR A 41 -5.35 22.80 -29.31
CA THR A 41 -6.19 23.82 -28.67
C THR A 41 -7.27 23.23 -27.78
N ASP A 42 -7.83 22.07 -28.16
CA ASP A 42 -8.93 21.41 -27.46
C ASP A 42 -8.51 20.59 -26.24
N ALA A 43 -7.22 20.22 -26.12
CA ALA A 43 -6.72 19.42 -25.00
C ALA A 43 -5.74 20.17 -24.09
N ALA A 44 -5.46 21.45 -24.36
CA ALA A 44 -4.57 22.29 -23.53
C ALA A 44 -5.01 22.43 -22.06
N SER A 45 -6.27 22.15 -21.75
CA SER A 45 -6.79 22.15 -20.38
C SER A 45 -6.44 20.89 -19.57
N VAL A 46 -6.04 19.82 -20.26
CA VAL A 46 -5.81 18.46 -19.72
C VAL A 46 -4.37 17.99 -19.93
N ILE A 47 -3.74 18.41 -21.03
CA ILE A 47 -2.38 18.04 -21.43
C ILE A 47 -1.48 19.27 -21.28
N GLY A 48 -0.31 19.10 -20.68
CA GLY A 48 0.73 20.12 -20.63
C GLY A 48 1.64 20.15 -21.86
N SER A 49 2.64 21.03 -21.81
CA SER A 49 3.52 21.33 -22.94
C SER A 49 4.55 20.23 -23.26
N TYR A 50 4.73 19.24 -22.37
CA TYR A 50 5.83 18.27 -22.44
C TYR A 50 5.32 16.87 -22.81
N THR A 51 5.02 16.67 -24.09
CA THR A 51 4.62 15.35 -24.63
C THR A 51 5.28 15.03 -25.96
N VAL A 52 5.29 13.74 -26.30
CA VAL A 52 5.91 13.24 -27.53
C VAL A 52 4.92 12.46 -28.39
N GLY A 53 5.03 12.64 -29.71
CA GLY A 53 4.33 11.85 -30.71
C GLY A 53 2.89 12.30 -31.01
N ASN A 54 2.25 11.53 -31.90
CA ASN A 54 0.87 11.76 -32.32
C ASN A 54 -0.13 11.07 -31.38
N ARG A 55 -1.29 11.69 -31.20
CA ARG A 55 -2.40 11.14 -30.43
C ARG A 55 -2.99 9.93 -31.15
N TYR A 56 -3.23 8.86 -30.42
CA TYR A 56 -3.92 7.66 -30.92
C TYR A 56 -5.40 7.69 -30.50
N VAL A 57 -6.22 6.82 -31.11
CA VAL A 57 -7.67 6.74 -30.82
C VAL A 57 -7.95 6.46 -29.33
N ASN A 58 -7.17 5.57 -28.72
CA ASN A 58 -7.24 5.32 -27.28
C ASN A 58 -6.80 6.52 -26.42
N GLY A 59 -5.98 7.41 -26.98
CA GLY A 59 -5.61 8.72 -26.40
C GLY A 59 -6.81 9.61 -26.19
N VAL A 60 -7.69 9.69 -27.19
CA VAL A 60 -8.95 10.44 -27.10
C VAL A 60 -9.84 9.86 -26.01
N GLY A 61 -9.95 8.53 -25.94
CA GLY A 61 -10.72 7.83 -24.90
C GLY A 61 -10.21 8.07 -23.47
N LEU A 62 -8.93 8.40 -23.29
CA LEU A 62 -8.37 8.76 -21.98
C LEU A 62 -8.60 10.25 -21.64
N LEU A 63 -8.47 11.13 -22.65
CA LEU A 63 -8.55 12.58 -22.46
C LEU A 63 -9.97 13.10 -22.27
N GLN A 64 -10.95 12.54 -22.98
CA GLN A 64 -12.33 13.02 -22.93
C GLN A 64 -12.94 12.89 -21.52
N PRO A 65 -12.81 11.74 -20.82
CA PRO A 65 -13.26 11.65 -19.43
C PRO A 65 -12.40 12.46 -18.46
N ALA A 66 -11.08 12.58 -18.71
CA ALA A 66 -10.22 13.43 -17.89
C ALA A 66 -10.66 14.90 -17.94
N ARG A 67 -10.99 15.41 -19.13
CA ARG A 67 -11.55 16.75 -19.34
C ARG A 67 -12.85 16.94 -18.58
N TYR A 68 -13.79 16.01 -18.75
CA TYR A 68 -15.10 16.08 -18.08
C TYR A 68 -14.97 16.12 -16.55
N ASN A 69 -13.96 15.45 -16.01
CA ASN A 69 -13.72 15.36 -14.58
C ASN A 69 -12.72 16.39 -14.03
N ASN A 70 -12.33 17.40 -14.81
CA ASN A 70 -11.31 18.39 -14.44
C ASN A 70 -10.00 17.75 -13.95
N LYS A 71 -9.58 16.67 -14.61
CA LYS A 71 -8.32 15.97 -14.39
C LYS A 71 -7.32 16.36 -15.46
N CYS A 72 -6.04 16.32 -15.13
CA CYS A 72 -4.94 16.59 -16.05
C CYS A 72 -3.94 15.44 -16.06
N ALA A 73 -3.23 15.26 -17.18
CA ALA A 73 -2.18 14.26 -17.34
C ALA A 73 -0.87 14.81 -16.76
N THR A 74 -0.55 14.51 -15.51
CA THR A 74 0.53 15.20 -14.76
C THR A 74 1.91 15.05 -15.42
N ILE A 75 2.19 13.88 -16.01
CA ILE A 75 3.47 13.60 -16.71
C ILE A 75 3.72 14.52 -17.92
N THR A 76 2.70 15.24 -18.37
CA THR A 76 2.77 16.14 -19.52
C THR A 76 2.99 17.60 -19.12
N LEU A 77 2.86 17.93 -17.83
CA LEU A 77 2.92 19.30 -17.32
C LEU A 77 4.34 19.82 -17.10
N PHE A 78 5.31 18.94 -16.91
CA PHE A 78 6.67 19.30 -16.53
C PHE A 78 7.72 18.73 -17.49
N GLU A 79 8.83 19.44 -17.62
CA GLU A 79 9.97 18.97 -18.39
C GLU A 79 10.60 17.77 -17.68
N HIS A 80 10.88 16.71 -18.45
CA HIS A 80 11.50 15.50 -17.95
C HIS A 80 12.67 15.09 -18.85
N ASN A 81 13.79 14.69 -18.26
CA ASN A 81 14.97 14.23 -19.00
C ASN A 81 14.70 12.98 -19.85
N ASN A 82 13.64 12.22 -19.55
CA ASN A 82 13.19 11.10 -20.36
C ASN A 82 11.67 10.98 -20.32
N LEU A 83 11.02 11.41 -21.41
CA LEU A 83 9.56 11.35 -21.59
C LEU A 83 9.07 9.97 -22.08
N LEU A 84 9.98 9.07 -22.42
CA LEU A 84 9.67 7.76 -22.99
C LEU A 84 9.59 6.73 -21.87
N THR A 85 8.39 6.22 -21.63
CA THR A 85 8.10 5.31 -20.52
C THR A 85 8.14 3.84 -20.92
N TRP A 86 8.27 3.55 -22.21
CA TRP A 86 8.33 2.18 -22.74
C TRP A 86 9.34 2.06 -23.89
N HIS A 87 10.06 0.94 -23.89
CA HIS A 87 11.03 0.57 -24.91
C HIS A 87 10.71 -0.84 -25.42
N SER A 88 10.76 -1.04 -26.73
CA SER A 88 10.65 -2.37 -27.31
C SER A 88 11.88 -3.21 -26.94
N ASN A 89 11.69 -4.53 -26.88
CA ASN A 89 12.73 -5.46 -26.45
C ASN A 89 13.95 -5.52 -27.41
N ASN A 90 13.82 -4.95 -28.60
CA ASN A 90 14.87 -4.81 -29.61
C ASN A 90 15.46 -3.37 -29.67
N GLY A 91 15.04 -2.46 -28.78
CA GLY A 91 15.53 -1.08 -28.69
C GLY A 91 15.04 -0.12 -29.78
N GLY A 92 14.39 -0.61 -30.84
CA GLY A 92 14.02 0.18 -32.02
C GLY A 92 12.83 1.13 -31.84
N THR A 93 11.92 0.82 -30.91
CA THR A 93 10.69 1.60 -30.70
C THR A 93 10.62 2.11 -29.27
N LYS A 94 10.40 3.41 -29.12
CA LYS A 94 10.21 4.06 -27.81
C LYS A 94 8.87 4.78 -27.80
N SER A 95 8.13 4.72 -26.69
CA SER A 95 6.78 5.29 -26.57
C SER A 95 6.52 5.89 -25.19
N GLN A 96 5.69 6.91 -25.13
CA GLN A 96 5.09 7.42 -23.89
C GLN A 96 3.68 6.80 -23.75
N ILE A 97 3.53 5.80 -22.89
CA ILE A 97 2.28 5.04 -22.70
C ILE A 97 1.82 4.91 -21.24
N ASN A 98 2.71 5.23 -20.30
CA ASN A 98 2.38 5.28 -18.88
C ASN A 98 2.00 6.71 -18.52
N HIS A 99 0.83 6.88 -17.91
CA HIS A 99 0.29 8.19 -17.57
C HIS A 99 -0.25 8.18 -16.14
N SER A 100 -0.10 9.31 -15.46
CA SER A 100 -0.80 9.60 -14.22
C SER A 100 -1.79 10.73 -14.46
N SER A 101 -2.97 10.64 -13.86
CA SER A 101 -3.97 11.71 -13.85
C SER A 101 -4.25 12.17 -12.44
N GLU A 102 -4.27 13.48 -12.24
CA GLU A 102 -4.54 14.14 -10.95
C GLU A 102 -5.64 15.18 -11.10
N GLN A 103 -6.37 15.44 -10.02
CA GLN A 103 -7.38 16.51 -9.97
C GLN A 103 -6.68 17.88 -10.09
N LYS A 104 -7.23 18.74 -10.95
CA LYS A 104 -6.73 20.10 -11.15
C LYS A 104 -7.06 20.97 -9.92
N ILE A 105 -6.07 21.19 -9.07
CA ILE A 105 -6.13 22.19 -7.99
C ILE A 105 -5.38 23.43 -8.52
N GLU A 106 -6.04 24.58 -8.62
CA GLU A 106 -5.55 25.77 -9.35
C GLU A 106 -4.32 26.49 -8.76
N LYS A 107 -3.47 25.88 -7.93
CA LYS A 107 -2.23 26.52 -7.44
C LYS A 107 -1.06 25.54 -7.31
N LEU A 108 -0.06 25.74 -8.19
CA LEU A 108 1.38 25.39 -8.21
C LEU A 108 1.96 24.09 -7.55
N LEU A 109 2.92 23.49 -8.30
CA LEU A 109 3.98 22.49 -7.99
C LEU A 109 3.52 21.00 -7.88
N VAL A 110 4.29 20.00 -8.36
CA VAL A 110 5.51 19.49 -7.69
C VAL A 110 6.28 18.45 -8.55
N ARG A 111 7.62 18.55 -8.57
CA ARG A 111 8.58 17.43 -8.71
C ARG A 111 8.27 16.41 -7.63
N CYS A 112 7.73 15.23 -7.97
CA CYS A 112 7.25 14.25 -6.99
C CYS A 112 8.36 13.76 -6.02
N GLN A 113 8.61 14.54 -4.96
CA GLN A 113 9.13 14.05 -3.71
C GLN A 113 7.88 13.72 -2.90
N ILE A 114 7.65 12.42 -2.69
CA ILE A 114 6.52 11.93 -1.92
C ILE A 114 6.73 12.37 -0.46
N CYS A 115 6.36 13.61 -0.16
CA CYS A 115 6.17 14.05 1.21
C CYS A 115 4.82 13.50 1.63
N HIS A 116 4.81 12.25 2.11
CA HIS A 116 3.72 11.86 3.00
C HIS A 116 3.68 12.93 4.08
N ARG A 117 2.59 13.69 4.17
CA ARG A 117 2.17 14.16 5.48
C ARG A 117 1.73 12.88 6.19
N LEU A 118 2.72 12.15 6.71
CA LEU A 118 2.56 11.42 7.94
C LEU A 118 2.20 12.51 8.95
N SER A 119 0.94 12.98 8.90
CA SER A 119 0.27 13.31 10.14
C SER A 119 0.50 12.06 10.94
N ARG A 120 1.39 12.16 11.91
CA ARG A 120 1.61 11.09 12.88
C ARG A 120 0.21 10.88 13.42
N GLN A 121 -0.51 9.89 12.87
CA GLN A 121 -1.58 9.27 13.62
C GLN A 121 -0.87 9.00 14.93
N ARG A 122 -1.30 9.68 16.00
CA ARG A 122 -0.79 9.36 17.33
C ARG A 122 -1.02 7.88 17.39
N ARG A 123 0.07 7.13 17.21
CA ARG A 123 0.01 5.69 17.10
C ARG A 123 -0.44 5.39 18.50
N GLN A 124 -1.74 5.12 18.67
CA GLN A 124 -2.28 4.62 19.91
C GLN A 124 -1.31 3.51 20.23
N ILE A 125 -0.51 3.70 21.29
CA ILE A 125 0.48 2.73 21.69
C ILE A 125 -0.38 1.49 21.89
N ARG A 126 -0.29 0.55 20.95
CA ARG A 126 -1.10 -0.65 21.01
C ARG A 126 -0.48 -1.38 22.17
N THR A 127 -1.11 -1.28 23.34
CA THR A 127 -0.70 -2.05 24.50
C THR A 127 -0.80 -3.51 24.09
N ASN A 128 0.29 -4.23 24.33
CA ASN A 128 0.32 -5.64 23.99
C ASN A 128 -0.71 -6.33 24.87
N ARG A 129 -1.67 -7.04 24.26
CA ARG A 129 -2.77 -7.65 25.02
C ARG A 129 -2.21 -8.78 25.88
N PHE A 130 -2.74 -8.94 27.09
CA PHE A 130 -2.42 -10.11 27.90
C PHE A 130 -2.98 -11.38 27.27
N ASP A 131 -2.29 -12.49 27.46
CA ASP A 131 -2.73 -13.79 26.96
C ASP A 131 -3.84 -14.40 27.84
N ILE A 132 -5.07 -13.92 27.65
CA ILE A 132 -6.27 -14.36 28.39
C ILE A 132 -6.51 -15.86 28.20
N SER A 133 -5.99 -16.49 27.13
CA SER A 133 -6.14 -17.93 26.90
C SER A 133 -5.54 -18.76 28.04
N LYS A 134 -4.51 -18.24 28.72
CA LYS A 134 -3.87 -18.91 29.86
C LYS A 134 -4.77 -18.99 31.10
N LEU A 135 -5.79 -18.15 31.22
CA LEU A 135 -6.78 -18.25 32.29
C LEU A 135 -7.72 -19.45 32.14
N SER A 136 -7.68 -20.14 31.00
CA SER A 136 -8.37 -21.42 30.85
C SER A 136 -7.71 -22.54 31.65
N TYR A 137 -6.44 -22.37 32.06
CA TYR A 137 -5.73 -23.34 32.89
C TYR A 137 -6.01 -23.04 34.38
N PRO A 138 -6.54 -24.01 35.15
CA PRO A 138 -6.92 -23.78 36.54
C PRO A 138 -5.73 -23.43 37.43
N GLU A 139 -4.54 -23.97 37.15
CA GLU A 139 -3.30 -23.67 37.87
C GLU A 139 -2.89 -22.19 37.72
N THR A 140 -2.88 -21.67 36.48
CA THR A 140 -2.53 -20.27 36.20
C THR A 140 -3.54 -19.30 36.79
N LYS A 141 -4.82 -19.70 36.83
CA LYS A 141 -5.87 -18.92 37.49
C LYS A 141 -5.65 -18.85 39.01
N ALA A 142 -5.36 -19.98 39.65
CA ALA A 142 -5.10 -20.03 41.09
C ALA A 142 -3.85 -19.23 41.49
N GLU A 143 -2.79 -19.30 40.68
CA GLU A 143 -1.57 -18.51 40.91
C GLU A 143 -1.84 -17.00 40.83
N LEU A 144 -2.65 -16.56 39.86
CA LEU A 144 -3.05 -15.17 39.71
C LEU A 144 -3.86 -14.68 40.91
N GLU A 145 -4.84 -15.48 41.35
CA GLU A 145 -5.70 -15.15 42.50
C GLU A 145 -4.88 -14.99 43.79
N LEU A 146 -3.91 -15.88 44.01
CA LEU A 146 -3.01 -15.83 45.18
C LEU A 146 -2.09 -14.61 45.15
N LYS A 147 -1.47 -14.31 44.00
CA LYS A 147 -0.58 -13.14 43.87
C LYS A 147 -1.35 -11.82 44.04
N LEU A 148 -2.58 -11.74 43.53
CA LEU A 148 -3.44 -10.57 43.71
C LEU A 148 -3.84 -10.39 45.17
N SER A 149 -4.27 -11.46 45.86
CA SER A 149 -4.70 -11.36 47.26
C SER A 149 -3.57 -10.86 48.16
N TYR A 150 -2.37 -11.45 48.05
CA TYR A 150 -1.19 -11.02 48.80
C TYR A 150 -0.84 -9.55 48.54
N ARG A 151 -0.86 -9.11 47.28
CA ARG A 151 -0.46 -7.75 46.93
C ARG A 151 -1.48 -6.71 47.38
N PHE A 152 -2.77 -7.03 47.37
CA PHE A 152 -3.81 -6.12 47.84
C PHE A 152 -3.88 -6.02 49.36
N GLU A 153 -3.50 -7.06 50.11
CA GLU A 153 -3.34 -6.94 51.57
C GLU A 153 -2.27 -5.92 51.96
N VAL A 154 -1.14 -5.91 51.24
CA VAL A 154 -0.07 -4.91 51.45
C VAL A 154 -0.55 -3.48 51.11
N LEU A 155 -1.36 -3.34 50.06
CA LEU A 155 -1.83 -2.02 49.61
C LEU A 155 -2.92 -1.40 50.49
N LYS A 156 -3.68 -2.21 51.24
CA LYS A 156 -4.71 -1.72 52.19
C LYS A 156 -4.16 -0.88 53.34
N GLN A 157 -2.85 -0.90 53.58
CA GLN A 157 -2.20 -0.17 54.68
C GLN A 157 -1.82 1.27 54.32
N LEU A 158 -1.97 1.67 53.06
CA LEU A 158 -1.68 3.03 52.57
C LEU A 158 -2.98 3.86 52.59
N SER A 159 -2.91 5.11 53.05
CA SER A 159 -4.07 5.96 53.39
C SER A 159 -4.42 7.05 52.36
N ASP A 160 -3.85 6.99 51.15
CA ASP A 160 -3.99 8.03 50.14
C ASP A 160 -4.85 7.55 48.96
N VAL A 161 -6.10 7.98 48.91
CA VAL A 161 -7.16 7.51 48.00
C VAL A 161 -6.81 7.73 46.50
N ASP A 162 -6.16 8.84 46.14
CA ASP A 162 -5.80 9.11 44.73
C ASP A 162 -4.60 8.27 44.29
N HIS A 163 -3.67 7.99 45.20
CA HIS A 163 -2.53 7.12 44.95
C HIS A 163 -2.92 5.63 45.02
N GLU A 164 -3.90 5.26 45.85
CA GLU A 164 -4.44 3.90 45.98
C GLU A 164 -4.87 3.34 44.62
N TRP A 165 -5.60 4.13 43.82
CA TRP A 165 -6.03 3.67 42.51
C TRP A 165 -4.85 3.43 41.55
N ALA A 166 -3.88 4.34 41.53
CA ALA A 166 -2.67 4.19 40.70
C ALA A 166 -1.87 2.94 41.12
N HIS A 167 -1.75 2.69 42.43
CA HIS A 167 -1.08 1.52 42.98
C HIS A 167 -1.80 0.22 42.66
N ILE A 168 -3.13 0.17 42.84
CA ILE A 168 -3.96 -0.99 42.47
C ILE A 168 -3.80 -1.31 40.98
N LYS A 169 -3.90 -0.29 40.13
CA LYS A 169 -3.81 -0.45 38.68
C LYS A 169 -2.43 -0.96 38.25
N THR A 170 -1.38 -0.44 38.86
CA THR A 170 0.01 -0.83 38.56
C THR A 170 0.32 -2.22 39.09
N ALA A 171 -0.11 -2.55 40.32
CA ALA A 171 0.05 -3.87 40.91
C ALA A 171 -0.68 -4.93 40.09
N THR A 172 -1.92 -4.67 39.69
CA THR A 172 -2.70 -5.59 38.84
C THR A 172 -2.04 -5.77 37.48
N HIS A 173 -1.53 -4.70 36.87
CA HIS A 173 -0.84 -4.76 35.58
C HIS A 173 0.43 -5.61 35.65
N ASN A 174 1.26 -5.40 36.68
CA ASN A 174 2.53 -6.12 36.84
C ASN A 174 2.31 -7.61 37.13
N ILE A 175 1.33 -7.94 37.99
CA ILE A 175 0.99 -9.34 38.28
C ILE A 175 0.43 -10.03 37.03
N ALA A 176 -0.43 -9.34 36.28
CA ALA A 176 -0.95 -9.87 35.02
C ALA A 176 0.17 -10.06 33.98
N GLU A 177 1.16 -9.17 33.94
CA GLU A 177 2.34 -9.30 33.06
C GLU A 177 3.22 -10.49 33.46
N GLU A 178 3.43 -10.70 34.75
CA GLU A 178 4.21 -11.83 35.28
C GLU A 178 3.56 -13.18 35.01
N VAL A 179 2.25 -13.31 35.29
CA VAL A 179 1.53 -14.60 35.23
C VAL A 179 1.02 -14.90 33.82
N LEU A 180 0.38 -13.93 33.16
CA LEU A 180 -0.23 -14.13 31.84
C LEU A 180 0.76 -13.84 30.71
N GLY A 181 1.65 -12.86 30.91
CA GLY A 181 2.48 -12.33 29.83
C GLY A 181 1.64 -11.80 28.66
N HIS A 182 2.30 -11.49 27.54
CA HIS A 182 1.62 -10.90 26.38
C HIS A 182 1.32 -11.91 25.29
N THR A 183 0.23 -11.66 24.55
CA THR A 183 -0.12 -12.42 23.35
C THR A 183 0.93 -12.17 22.26
N ASN A 184 1.67 -13.22 21.90
CA ASN A 184 2.54 -13.18 20.72
C ASN A 184 1.69 -13.27 19.46
N ARG A 185 1.57 -12.14 18.75
CA ARG A 185 0.95 -12.16 17.42
C ARG A 185 1.89 -12.89 16.48
N LYS A 186 1.52 -14.10 16.05
CA LYS A 186 2.21 -14.80 14.96
C LYS A 186 2.25 -13.84 13.77
N LYS A 187 3.44 -13.40 13.38
CA LYS A 187 3.61 -12.62 12.15
C LYS A 187 3.12 -13.52 11.02
N ARG A 188 2.15 -13.05 10.24
CA ARG A 188 1.79 -13.74 9.00
C ARG A 188 2.98 -13.63 8.08
N ILE A 189 3.65 -14.76 7.86
CA ILE A 189 4.64 -14.91 6.80
C ILE A 189 3.83 -14.81 5.50
N TRP A 190 4.04 -13.74 4.74
CA TRP A 190 3.20 -13.37 3.59
C TRP A 190 3.65 -14.04 2.28
N ILE A 191 4.84 -14.64 2.29
CA ILE A 191 5.45 -15.46 1.22
C ILE A 191 6.21 -16.59 1.90
N SER A 192 6.03 -17.84 1.46
CA SER A 192 6.82 -18.96 1.96
C SER A 192 8.26 -18.91 1.43
N ASP A 193 9.17 -19.71 2.01
CA ASP A 193 10.56 -19.74 1.58
C ASP A 193 10.73 -20.31 0.16
N HIS A 194 9.76 -21.08 -0.34
CA HIS A 194 9.86 -21.79 -1.62
C HIS A 194 9.88 -20.85 -2.86
N PRO A 195 8.98 -19.85 -3.00
CA PRO A 195 9.10 -18.82 -4.03
C PRO A 195 10.43 -18.05 -3.99
N ILE A 196 10.98 -17.84 -2.79
CA ILE A 196 12.24 -17.11 -2.58
C ILE A 196 13.41 -17.92 -3.15
N GLU A 197 13.49 -19.21 -2.82
CA GLU A 197 14.50 -20.13 -3.37
C GLU A 197 14.46 -20.21 -4.91
N LEU A 198 13.25 -20.16 -5.51
CA LEU A 198 13.10 -20.15 -6.97
C LEU A 198 13.61 -18.84 -7.60
N VAL A 199 13.46 -17.71 -6.91
CA VAL A 199 14.01 -16.42 -7.34
C VAL A 199 15.54 -16.43 -7.26
N GLU A 200 16.11 -17.01 -6.21
CA GLU A 200 17.57 -17.17 -6.07
C GLU A 200 18.15 -18.04 -7.19
N LYS A 201 17.49 -19.14 -7.54
CA LYS A 201 17.88 -20.00 -8.69
C LYS A 201 17.72 -19.31 -10.05
N MET A 202 16.82 -18.33 -10.17
CA MET A 202 16.64 -17.54 -11.39
C MET A 202 17.71 -16.47 -11.56
N TYR A 203 18.27 -15.94 -10.48
CA TYR A 203 19.21 -14.81 -10.51
C TYR A 203 20.42 -15.03 -11.44
N PRO A 204 21.10 -16.20 -11.43
CA PRO A 204 22.23 -16.49 -12.32
C PRO A 204 21.85 -16.60 -13.80
N LEU A 205 20.56 -16.81 -14.12
CA LEU A 205 20.06 -16.92 -15.49
C LEU A 205 19.79 -15.53 -16.10
N GLN A 206 19.86 -14.46 -15.31
CA GLN A 206 19.70 -13.10 -15.81
C GLN A 206 20.89 -12.70 -16.68
N GLY A 207 20.64 -12.42 -17.96
CA GLY A 207 21.68 -12.13 -18.96
C GLY A 207 22.07 -13.33 -19.83
N GLY A 208 21.55 -14.53 -19.54
CA GLY A 208 21.76 -15.75 -20.32
C GLY A 208 20.66 -16.06 -21.34
N ALA A 209 20.52 -17.34 -21.71
CA ALA A 209 19.53 -17.80 -22.68
C ALA A 209 18.08 -17.51 -22.25
N LYS A 210 17.24 -17.11 -23.22
CA LYS A 210 15.87 -16.62 -22.96
C LYS A 210 14.89 -17.69 -22.47
N GLU A 211 15.02 -18.93 -22.96
CA GLU A 211 14.12 -20.03 -22.61
C GLU A 211 14.22 -20.48 -21.13
N PRO A 212 15.41 -20.77 -20.55
CA PRO A 212 15.49 -21.16 -19.14
C PRO A 212 15.02 -20.06 -18.19
N LEU A 213 15.24 -18.78 -18.54
CA LEU A 213 14.74 -17.65 -17.77
C LEU A 213 13.21 -17.56 -17.79
N LYS A 214 12.59 -17.89 -18.92
CA LYS A 214 11.12 -17.89 -19.09
C LYS A 214 10.47 -19.02 -18.30
N GLU A 215 11.08 -20.20 -18.28
CA GLU A 215 10.65 -21.34 -17.47
C GLU A 215 10.75 -21.05 -15.97
N ALA A 216 11.87 -20.50 -15.51
CA ALA A 216 12.06 -20.11 -14.11
C ALA A 216 11.01 -19.08 -13.65
N ARG A 217 10.73 -18.06 -14.48
CA ARG A 217 9.67 -17.06 -14.19
C ARG A 217 8.28 -17.69 -14.11
N LYS A 218 8.00 -18.68 -14.98
CA LYS A 218 6.71 -19.41 -14.97
C LYS A 218 6.57 -20.23 -13.68
N ALA A 219 7.63 -20.88 -13.24
CA ALA A 219 7.65 -21.66 -11.99
C ALA A 219 7.42 -20.77 -10.75
N ILE A 220 8.11 -19.63 -10.64
CA ILE A 220 7.91 -18.65 -9.55
C ILE A 220 6.45 -18.18 -9.53
N LYS A 221 5.90 -17.81 -10.68
CA LYS A 221 4.53 -17.31 -10.79
C LYS A 221 3.49 -18.37 -10.41
N LEU A 222 3.74 -19.64 -10.75
CA LEU A 222 2.86 -20.74 -10.39
C LEU A 222 2.90 -21.02 -8.88
N SER A 223 4.09 -21.04 -8.28
CA SER A 223 4.27 -21.25 -6.84
C SER A 223 3.59 -20.17 -6.01
N VAL A 224 3.77 -18.89 -6.35
CA VAL A 224 3.08 -17.77 -5.67
C VAL A 224 1.56 -17.89 -5.81
N LYS A 225 1.05 -18.32 -6.97
CA LYS A 225 -0.40 -18.48 -7.18
C LYS A 225 -0.97 -19.62 -6.34
N GLN A 226 -0.26 -20.75 -6.25
CA GLN A 226 -0.66 -21.90 -5.43
C GLN A 226 -0.67 -21.58 -3.94
N GLU A 227 0.23 -20.70 -3.47
CA GLU A 227 0.24 -20.25 -2.08
C GLU A 227 -0.87 -19.25 -1.76
N GLN A 228 -1.27 -18.43 -2.72
CA GLN A 228 -2.39 -17.49 -2.54
C GLN A 228 -3.76 -18.18 -2.53
N GLU A 229 -3.87 -19.37 -3.12
CA GLU A 229 -5.08 -20.19 -3.16
C GLU A 229 -5.26 -21.08 -1.91
N LYS A 230 -4.29 -21.10 -0.99
CA LYS A 230 -4.34 -21.81 0.31
C LYS A 230 -4.73 -20.89 1.47
#